data_AF-A0AAW4I3F1-F1
#
_entry.id   AF-A0AAW4I3F1-F1
#
_cell.length_a   1.000
_cell.length_b   1.000
_cell.length_c   1.000
_cell.angle_alpha   90.00
_cell.angle_beta   90.00
_cell.angle_gamma   90.00
#
_symmetry.space_group_name_H-M   'P 1'
#
loop_
_entity.id
_entity.type
_entity.pdbx_description
1 polymer ?
#
loop_
_entity_poly.entity_id
_entity_poly.type
_entity_poly.pdbx_seq_one_letter_code
_entity_poly.pdbx_strand_id
1 'polypeptide(L)'
;MTASALLSVRLQDIAQSLSDVLSDVAGEPVPFVLILQADKIAQYVSNCDRKDGRELVESLLERWGAGRADIPAHYNPDLCK
;
A
#
# COMPACT_ATOMS: atom_id res chain seq x y z
N MET A 1 1.01 -5.03 -26.65
CA MET A 1 1.47 -4.80 -25.26
C MET A 1 0.79 -5.83 -24.37
N THR A 2 1.49 -6.41 -23.40
CA THR A 2 0.89 -7.34 -22.42
C THR A 2 0.09 -6.55 -21.36
N ALA A 3 -0.82 -7.21 -20.65
CA ALA A 3 -1.59 -6.59 -19.56
C ALA A 3 -0.66 -5.96 -18.50
N SER A 4 0.43 -6.66 -18.17
CA SER A 4 1.48 -6.21 -17.25
C SER A 4 2.20 -4.94 -17.73
N ALA A 5 2.43 -4.81 -19.04
CA ALA A 5 3.04 -3.61 -19.61
C ALA A 5 2.07 -2.41 -19.56
N LEU A 6 0.79 -2.62 -19.86
CA LEU A 6 -0.23 -1.56 -19.75
C LEU A 6 -0.38 -1.06 -18.29
N LEU A 7 -0.40 -2.00 -17.34
CA LEU A 7 -0.48 -1.71 -15.91
C LEU A 7 0.76 -0.94 -15.43
N SER A 8 1.96 -1.40 -15.80
CA SER A 8 3.22 -0.77 -15.41
C SER A 8 3.34 0.68 -15.89
N VAL A 9 2.83 1.00 -17.08
CA VAL A 9 2.87 2.37 -17.63
C VAL A 9 1.98 3.33 -16.83
N ARG A 10 0.83 2.84 -16.35
CA ARG A 10 -0.17 3.65 -15.64
C ARG A 10 0.00 3.63 -14.12
N LEU A 11 0.95 2.84 -13.60
CA LEU A 11 1.10 2.61 -12.16
C LEU A 11 1.38 3.90 -11.38
N GLN A 12 2.16 4.81 -11.96
CA GLN A 12 2.48 6.10 -11.34
C GLN A 12 1.25 7.02 -11.27
N ASP A 13 0.45 7.09 -12.33
CA ASP A 13 -0.80 7.87 -12.33
C ASP A 13 -1.80 7.34 -11.29
N ILE A 14 -1.88 6.01 -11.15
CA ILE A 14 -2.71 5.34 -10.15
C ILE A 14 -2.21 5.68 -8.74
N ALA A 15 -0.90 5.60 -8.52
CA ALA A 15 -0.29 5.93 -7.23
C ALA A 15 -0.54 7.39 -6.84
N GLN A 16 -0.40 8.32 -7.79
CA GLN A 16 -0.68 9.73 -7.54
C GLN A 16 -2.15 9.94 -7.16
N SER A 17 -3.08 9.37 -7.95
CA SER A 17 -4.53 9.49 -7.68
C SER A 17 -4.89 8.91 -6.31
N LEU A 18 -4.29 7.78 -5.93
CA LEU A 18 -4.47 7.18 -4.61
C LEU A 18 -3.91 8.07 -3.50
N SER A 19 -2.71 8.64 -3.69
CA SER A 19 -2.08 9.54 -2.72
C SER A 19 -2.95 10.76 -2.46
N ASP A 20 -3.54 11.34 -3.50
CA ASP A 20 -4.41 12.51 -3.40
C ASP A 20 -5.67 12.17 -2.59
N VAL A 21 -6.35 11.08 -2.95
CA VAL A 21 -7.56 10.61 -2.23
C VAL A 21 -7.27 10.32 -0.77
N LEU A 22 -6.15 9.65 -0.46
CA LEU A 22 -5.77 9.35 0.92
C LEU A 22 -5.50 10.64 1.72
N SER A 23 -4.82 11.60 1.10
CA SER A 23 -4.51 12.89 1.72
C SER A 23 -5.79 13.70 1.99
N ASP A 24 -6.74 13.69 1.06
CA ASP A 24 -8.03 14.36 1.21
C ASP A 24 -8.87 13.75 2.34
N VAL A 25 -8.85 12.42 2.49
CA VAL A 25 -9.62 11.70 3.51
C VAL A 25 -9.00 11.85 4.91
N ALA A 26 -7.66 11.75 5.01
CA ALA A 26 -6.96 11.80 6.28
C ALA A 26 -6.70 13.24 6.76
N GLY A 27 -6.74 14.22 5.85
CA GLY A 27 -6.33 15.60 6.10
C GLY A 27 -4.81 15.80 6.15
N GLU A 28 -4.03 14.74 5.92
CA GLU A 28 -2.57 14.77 5.86
C GLU A 28 -2.03 13.66 4.93
N PRO A 29 -0.80 13.77 4.41
CA PRO A 29 -0.22 12.74 3.55
C PRO A 29 -0.10 11.39 4.27
N VAL A 30 -0.68 10.34 3.69
CA VAL A 30 -0.60 8.97 4.22
C VAL A 30 0.41 8.15 3.40
N PRO A 31 1.47 7.61 4.02
CA PRO A 31 2.43 6.75 3.31
C PRO A 31 1.79 5.40 2.95
N PHE A 32 2.05 4.92 1.73
CA PHE A 32 1.57 3.61 1.28
C PHE A 32 2.56 2.90 0.36
N VAL A 33 2.43 1.58 0.31
CA VAL A 33 3.02 0.71 -0.73
C VAL A 33 1.89 -0.10 -1.38
N LEU A 34 1.66 0.10 -2.67
CA LEU A 34 0.71 -0.66 -3.46
C LEU A 34 1.43 -1.83 -4.11
N ILE A 35 1.13 -3.06 -3.68
CA ILE A 35 1.72 -4.30 -4.21
C ILE A 35 0.69 -5.00 -5.08
N LEU A 36 1.10 -5.40 -6.28
CA LEU A 36 0.26 -6.03 -7.31
C LEU A 36 0.98 -7.26 -7.88
N GLN A 37 0.22 -8.24 -8.34
CA GLN A 37 0.77 -9.39 -9.06
C GLN A 37 0.52 -9.22 -10.56
N ALA A 38 1.60 -9.22 -11.35
CA ALA A 38 1.55 -9.17 -12.81
C ALA A 38 2.45 -10.30 -13.36
N ASP A 39 1.90 -11.20 -14.18
CA ASP A 39 2.62 -12.37 -14.73
C ASP A 39 3.38 -13.21 -13.68
N LYS A 40 2.77 -13.42 -12.50
CA LYS A 40 3.38 -14.12 -11.34
C LYS A 40 4.58 -13.41 -10.71
N ILE A 41 4.86 -12.17 -11.13
CA ILE A 41 5.89 -11.31 -10.55
C ILE A 41 5.19 -10.26 -9.70
N ALA A 42 5.72 -10.02 -8.50
CA ALA A 42 5.29 -8.91 -7.67
C ALA A 42 5.79 -7.59 -8.28
N GLN A 43 4.87 -6.69 -8.57
CA GLN A 43 5.12 -5.30 -8.92
C GLN A 43 4.67 -4.40 -7.77
N TYR A 44 5.29 -3.24 -7.62
CA TYR A 44 4.86 -2.29 -6.61
C TYR A 44 5.12 -0.84 -7.03
N VAL A 45 4.40 0.07 -6.37
CA VAL A 45 4.63 1.52 -6.37
C VAL A 45 4.34 2.06 -4.98
N SER A 46 5.02 3.12 -4.57
CA SER A 46 4.84 3.78 -3.28
C SER A 46 4.90 5.29 -3.44
N ASN A 47 4.28 6.04 -2.51
CA ASN A 47 4.46 7.48 -2.38
C ASN A 47 5.52 7.85 -1.32
N CYS A 48 6.12 6.87 -0.66
CA CYS A 48 7.19 7.02 0.31
C CYS A 48 8.53 6.49 -0.24
N ASP A 49 9.62 6.88 0.42
CA ASP A 49 10.94 6.35 0.13
C ASP A 49 11.00 4.83 0.34
N ARG A 50 11.89 4.18 -0.39
CA ARG A 50 12.03 2.71 -0.37
C ARG A 50 12.33 2.16 1.03
N LYS A 51 13.06 2.91 1.84
CA LYS A 51 13.38 2.52 3.22
C LYS A 51 12.11 2.45 4.05
N ASP A 52 11.31 3.50 4.03
CA ASP A 52 10.08 3.60 4.81
C ASP A 52 9.04 2.60 4.31
N GLY A 53 8.96 2.39 3.00
CA GLY A 53 8.09 1.39 2.39
C GLY A 53 8.46 -0.04 2.81
N ARG A 54 9.76 -0.33 2.98
CA ARG A 54 10.22 -1.62 3.49
C ARG A 54 9.79 -1.82 4.95
N GLU A 55 10.04 -0.84 5.80
CA GLU A 55 9.67 -0.89 7.22
C GLU A 55 8.14 -1.06 7.38
N LEU A 56 7.35 -0.37 6.55
CA LEU A 56 5.89 -0.52 6.48
C LEU A 56 5.50 -1.98 6.17
N VAL A 57 6.06 -2.57 5.12
CA VAL A 57 5.72 -3.95 4.72
C VAL A 57 6.17 -4.97 5.78
N GLU A 58 7.36 -4.80 6.37
CA GLU A 58 7.83 -5.66 7.46
C GLU A 58 6.88 -5.62 8.67
N SER A 59 6.43 -4.43 9.08
CA SER A 59 5.47 -4.28 10.19
C SER A 59 4.12 -4.94 9.89
N LEU A 60 3.66 -4.91 8.64
CA LEU A 60 2.43 -5.58 8.20
C LEU A 60 2.57 -7.09 8.29
N LEU A 61 3.69 -7.64 7.81
CA LEU A 61 3.97 -9.08 7.86
C LEU A 61 4.08 -9.59 9.30
N GLU A 62 4.70 -8.82 10.20
CA GLU A 62 4.74 -9.14 11.63
C GLU A 62 3.34 -9.20 12.23
N ARG A 63 2.46 -8.24 11.89
CA ARG A 63 1.07 -8.24 12.35
C ARG A 63 0.28 -9.45 11.86
N TRP A 64 0.44 -9.83 10.59
CA TRP A 64 -0.18 -11.06 10.05
C TRP A 64 0.36 -12.32 10.73
N GLY A 65 1.68 -12.39 10.95
CA GLY A 65 2.34 -13.50 11.64
C GLY A 65 1.88 -13.67 13.09
N ALA A 66 1.40 -12.60 13.74
CA ALA A 66 0.87 -12.65 15.11
C ALA A 66 -0.52 -13.33 15.23
N GLY A 67 -1.14 -13.76 14.11
CA GLY A 67 -2.36 -14.57 14.13
C GLY A 67 -3.61 -13.85 14.68
N ARG A 68 -3.67 -12.52 14.55
CA ARG A 68 -4.80 -11.72 15.03
C ARG A 68 -6.05 -11.95 14.18
N ALA A 69 -7.22 -11.79 14.80
CA ALA A 69 -8.49 -11.87 14.10
C ALA A 69 -8.59 -10.77 13.02
N ASP A 70 -9.11 -11.13 11.86
CA ASP A 70 -9.42 -10.17 10.80
C ASP A 70 -10.61 -9.30 11.25
N ILE A 71 -10.30 -8.08 11.67
CA ILE A 71 -11.27 -7.10 12.16
C ILE A 71 -11.36 -5.94 11.15
N PRO A 72 -12.53 -5.28 11.02
CA PRO A 72 -12.64 -4.13 10.13
C PRO A 72 -11.58 -3.07 10.45
N ALA A 73 -11.00 -2.45 9.41
CA ALA A 73 -9.86 -1.54 9.54
C ALA A 73 -10.10 -0.39 10.54
N HIS A 74 -11.34 0.12 10.61
CA HIS A 74 -11.75 1.18 11.55
C HIS A 74 -11.94 0.73 13.01
N TYR A 75 -11.80 -0.57 13.29
CA TYR A 75 -11.78 -1.12 14.66
C TYR A 75 -10.38 -1.58 15.08
N ASN A 76 -9.33 -1.33 14.29
CA ASN A 76 -7.99 -1.77 14.60
C ASN A 76 -7.49 -1.15 15.93
N PRO A 77 -7.27 -1.95 17.00
CA PRO A 77 -6.86 -1.44 18.30
C PRO A 77 -5.42 -0.92 18.32
N ASP A 78 -4.62 -1.22 17.30
CA ASP A 78 -3.25 -0.71 17.16
C ASP A 78 -3.19 0.68 16.53
N LEU A 79 -4.30 1.20 16.00
CA LEU A 79 -4.40 2.59 15.55
C LEU A 79 -4.73 3.46 16.77
N CYS A 80 -3.90 4.47 17.05
CA CYS A 80 -4.21 5.47 18.07
C CYS A 80 -5.56 6.13 17.73
N LYS A 81 -6.45 6.21 18.73
CA LYS A 81 -7.72 6.93 18.63
C LYS A 81 -7.53 8.43 18.77
#